data_AF-A0A849G7F7-F1
#
_entry.id   AF-A0A849G7F7-F1
#
_cell.length_a   1.000
_cell.length_b   1.000
_cell.length_c   1.000
_cell.angle_alpha   90.00
_cell.angle_beta   90.00
_cell.angle_gamma   90.00
#
_symmetry.space_group_name_H-M   'P 1'
#
loop_
_entity.id
_entity.type
_entity.pdbx_description
1 polymer ?
#
loop_
_entity_poly.entity_id
_entity_poly.type
_entity_poly.pdbx_seq_one_letter_code
_entity_poly.pdbx_strand_id
1 'polypeptide(L)' 'MRARTTGAPQNHWFGPSGDPRAAGIGTPEAIISTWSGHREIIMDQGELPDDWSIPPIR' A
#
# COMPACT_ATOMS: atom_id res chain seq x y z
N MET A 1 -18.59 28.92 -2.30
CA MET A 1 -18.80 27.66 -1.54
C MET A 1 -18.06 27.80 -0.21
N ARG A 2 -18.73 27.64 0.94
CA ARG A 2 -18.05 27.60 2.25
C ARG A 2 -17.88 26.14 2.64
N ALA A 3 -16.64 25.66 2.69
CA ALA A 3 -16.36 24.35 3.27
C ALA A 3 -16.42 24.46 4.80
N ARG A 4 -17.11 23.52 5.45
CA ARG A 4 -17.03 23.37 6.91
C ARG A 4 -15.66 22.78 7.28
N THR A 5 -15.10 23.18 8.42
CA THR A 5 -13.77 22.73 8.89
C THR A 5 -13.83 21.59 9.89
N THR A 6 -15.02 21.23 10.38
CA THR A 6 -15.25 20.20 11.40
C THR A 6 -16.35 19.23 10.98
N GLY A 7 -16.48 18.10 11.70
CA GLY A 7 -17.52 17.10 11.45
C GLY A 7 -17.32 16.35 10.13
N ALA A 8 -16.15 15.72 10.00
CA ALA A 8 -15.87 14.76 8.94
C ALA A 8 -16.51 13.40 9.31
N PRO A 9 -17.64 13.00 8.68
CA PRO A 9 -18.20 11.66 8.85
C PRO A 9 -17.29 10.57 8.30
N GLN A 10 -17.54 9.33 8.69
CA GLN A 10 -16.72 8.15 8.36
C GLN A 10 -16.69 7.79 6.86
N ASN A 11 -17.59 8.35 6.06
CA ASN A 11 -17.72 8.04 4.64
C ASN A 11 -16.72 8.78 3.74
N HIS A 12 -15.82 9.59 4.31
CA HIS A 12 -14.72 10.19 3.57
C HIS A 12 -13.44 10.28 4.42
N TRP A 13 -12.31 10.49 3.76
CA TRP A 13 -11.01 10.64 4.40
C TRP A 13 -11.00 11.80 5.40
N PHE A 14 -10.39 11.57 6.56
CA PHE A 14 -9.99 12.60 7.50
C PHE A 14 -8.55 12.35 7.96
N GLY A 15 -7.67 13.33 7.78
CA GLY A 15 -6.26 13.24 8.12
C GLY A 15 -5.45 14.38 7.46
N PRO A 16 -4.24 14.69 7.96
CA PRO A 16 -3.38 15.71 7.37
C PRO A 16 -2.77 15.25 6.04
N SER A 17 -2.11 16.16 5.32
CA SER A 17 -1.34 15.87 4.10
C SER A 17 0.05 16.51 4.18
N GLY A 18 0.99 16.05 3.35
CA GLY A 18 2.37 16.58 3.31
C GLY A 18 3.34 15.98 4.34
N ASP A 19 2.91 15.00 5.13
CA ASP A 19 3.75 14.23 6.04
C ASP A 19 3.63 12.73 5.69
N PRO A 20 4.72 12.02 5.34
CA PRO A 20 4.68 10.59 5.03
C PRO A 20 4.27 9.71 6.22
N ARG A 21 4.19 10.27 7.43
CA ARG A 21 3.73 9.59 8.66
C ARG A 21 2.26 9.85 8.97
N ALA A 22 1.57 10.66 8.17
CA ALA A 22 0.18 11.04 8.41
C ALA A 22 -0.73 9.81 8.41
N ALA A 23 -1.59 9.72 9.42
CA ALA A 23 -2.65 8.73 9.47
C ALA A 23 -3.95 9.28 8.88
N GLY A 24 -4.74 8.39 8.27
CA GLY A 24 -6.17 8.62 8.01
C GLY A 24 -7.03 7.91 9.06
N ILE A 25 -8.32 8.22 9.10
CA ILE A 25 -9.30 7.49 9.93
C ILE A 25 -10.64 7.27 9.23
N GLY A 26 -11.36 6.21 9.61
CA GLY A 26 -12.76 5.94 9.23
C GLY A 26 -12.93 5.10 7.97
N THR A 27 -12.40 5.58 6.84
CA THR A 27 -12.54 4.90 5.54
C THR A 27 -11.73 3.59 5.45
N PRO A 28 -12.10 2.63 4.57
CA PRO A 28 -11.30 1.43 4.33
C PRO A 28 -9.84 1.73 3.98
N GLU A 29 -9.57 2.72 3.14
CA GLU A 29 -8.23 3.12 2.71
C GLU A 29 -7.39 3.66 3.88
N ALA A 30 -8.03 4.39 4.80
CA ALA A 30 -7.40 4.87 6.03
C ALA A 30 -7.00 3.71 6.96
N ILE A 31 -7.86 2.69 7.08
CA ILE A 31 -7.56 1.51 7.88
C ILE A 31 -6.40 0.73 7.27
N ILE A 32 -6.45 0.47 5.95
CA ILE A 32 -5.41 -0.25 5.22
C ILE A 32 -4.08 0.50 5.32
N SER A 33 -4.05 1.81 5.04
CA SER A 33 -2.81 2.59 5.08
C SER A 33 -2.21 2.74 6.48
N THR A 34 -3.05 2.84 7.53
CA THR A 34 -2.57 3.05 8.91
C THR A 34 -2.16 1.74 9.60
N TRP A 35 -2.87 0.64 9.30
CA TRP A 35 -2.76 -0.61 10.07
C TRP A 35 -2.28 -1.81 9.26
N SER A 36 -1.88 -1.62 8.01
CA SER A 36 -1.27 -2.67 7.20
C SER A 36 -0.03 -2.15 6.47
N GLY A 37 0.76 -3.07 5.92
CA GLY A 37 1.86 -2.77 5.01
C GLY A 37 1.84 -3.75 3.86
N HIS A 38 2.28 -3.30 2.69
CA HIS A 38 2.41 -4.19 1.53
C HIS A 38 3.44 -5.29 1.83
N ARG A 39 3.05 -6.54 1.62
CA ARG A 39 3.94 -7.69 1.69
C ARG A 39 3.84 -8.45 0.38
N GLU A 40 4.84 -8.27 -0.46
CA GLU A 40 4.99 -9.06 -1.68
C GLU A 40 5.43 -10.50 -1.30
N ILE A 41 4.82 -11.50 -1.92
CA ILE A 41 5.16 -12.91 -1.71
C ILE A 41 5.54 -13.50 -3.07
N ILE A 42 6.82 -13.85 -3.22
CA ILE A 42 7.36 -14.48 -4.41
C ILE A 42 7.49 -15.97 -4.15
N MET A 43 6.80 -16.77 -4.97
CA MET A 43 6.87 -18.23 -4.93
C MET A 43 7.71 -18.69 -6.10
N ASP A 44 8.93 -19.13 -5.82
CA ASP A 44 9.85 -19.68 -6.82
C ASP A 44 10.05 -21.17 -6.52
N GLN A 45 9.02 -21.96 -6.85
CA GLN A 45 8.98 -23.41 -6.65
C GLN A 45 8.70 -24.08 -7.99
N GLY A 46 9.58 -24.99 -8.38
CA GLY A 46 9.50 -25.73 -9.64
C GLY A 46 10.83 -26.44 -9.91
N GLU A 47 10.81 -27.38 -10.86
CA GLU A 47 12.05 -27.96 -11.35
C GLU A 47 12.78 -26.95 -12.23
N LEU A 48 14.12 -26.95 -12.15
CA LEU A 48 14.93 -26.19 -13.09
C LEU A 48 14.72 -26.80 -14.50
N PRO A 49 14.48 -26.01 -15.56
CA PRO A 49 14.39 -26.53 -16.91
C PRO A 49 15.65 -27.33 -17.29
N ASP A 50 15.49 -28.46 -17.98
CA ASP A 50 16.60 -29.34 -18.38
C ASP A 50 17.65 -28.63 -19.26
N ASP A 51 17.23 -27.60 -20.01
CA ASP A 51 18.04 -26.79 -20.91
C ASP A 51 18.57 -25.50 -20.27
N TRP A 52 18.34 -25.30 -18.97
CA TRP A 52 18.83 -24.12 -18.27
C TRP A 52 20.36 -24.13 -18.20
N SER A 53 20.96 -23.01 -18.60
CA SER A 53 22.39 -22.76 -18.47
C SER A 53 22.66 -21.34 -17.97
N ILE A 54 23.82 -21.14 -17.35
CA ILE A 54 24.24 -19.84 -16.82
C ILE A 54 24.37 -18.84 -18.00
N PRO A 55 23.67 -17.69 -17.98
CA PRO A 55 23.80 -16.69 -19.03
C PRO A 55 25.23 -16.10 -19.11
N PRO A 56 25.71 -15.67 -20.30
CA PRO A 56 27.03 -15.08 -20.44
C PRO A 56 27.15 -13.78 -19.63
N ILE A 57 28.32 -13.56 -19.01
CA ILE A 57 28.64 -12.30 -18.32
C ILE A 57 28.72 -11.19 -19.36
N ARG A 58 28.05 -10.06 -19.10
CA ARG A 58 28.10 -8.86 -19.92
C ARG A 58 29.29 -7.97 -19.54
#